data_AF-A0A328N610-F1
#
_entry.id   AF-A0A328N610-F1
#
_cell.length_a   1.000
_cell.length_b   1.000
_cell.length_c   1.000
_cell.angle_alpha   90.00
_cell.angle_beta   90.00
_cell.angle_gamma   90.00
#
_symmetry.space_group_name_H-M   'P 1'
#
loop_
_entity.id
_entity.type
_entity.pdbx_description
1 polymer ?
#
loop_
_entity_poly.entity_id
_entity_poly.type
_entity_poly.pdbx_seq_one_letter_code
_entity_poly.pdbx_strand_id
1 'polypeptide(L)' 'MIGEVAVTFGGTTQVVPLRGGAAVVELPTDGLPAGVHPVHVAYSGDRVHAPTAAVHQQLRVR' A
#
# COMPACT_ATOMS: atom_id res chain seq x y z
N MET A 1 0.57 18.80 -8.09
CA MET A 1 0.94 17.38 -8.16
C MET A 1 0.00 16.66 -7.22
N ILE A 2 -0.77 15.70 -7.73
CA ILE A 2 -1.52 14.78 -6.85
C ILE A 2 -0.51 13.80 -6.26
N GLY A 3 -0.60 13.52 -4.96
CA GLY A 3 0.30 12.55 -4.35
C GLY A 3 0.00 11.12 -4.80
N GLU A 4 0.97 10.24 -4.59
CA GLU A 4 0.90 8.82 -4.90
C GLU A 4 0.94 7.99 -3.63
N VAL A 5 0.47 6.75 -3.73
CA VAL A 5 0.52 5.76 -2.66
C VAL A 5 1.36 4.58 -3.12
N ALA A 6 2.41 4.28 -2.37
CA ALA A 6 3.17 3.05 -2.47
C ALA A 6 2.61 2.03 -1.46
N VAL A 7 2.20 0.86 -1.93
CA VAL A 7 1.74 -0.26 -1.10
C VAL A 7 2.72 -1.40 -1.24
N THR A 8 3.30 -1.86 -0.14
CA THR A 8 4.19 -3.02 -0.09
C THR A 8 3.50 -4.19 0.61
N PHE A 9 3.43 -5.32 -0.09
CA PHE A 9 2.80 -6.55 0.38
C PHE A 9 3.45 -7.78 -0.26
N GLY A 10 3.67 -8.84 0.52
CA GLY A 10 4.23 -10.10 0.02
C GLY A 10 5.62 -9.95 -0.64
N GLY A 11 6.41 -8.96 -0.22
CA GLY A 11 7.72 -8.63 -0.81
C GLY A 11 7.66 -7.80 -2.11
N THR A 12 6.46 -7.46 -2.59
CA THR A 12 6.26 -6.63 -3.78
C THR A 12 5.80 -5.23 -3.40
N THR A 13 6.13 -4.22 -4.21
CA THR A 13 5.68 -2.84 -4.03
C THR A 13 4.94 -2.36 -5.28
N GLN A 14 3.75 -1.81 -5.09
CA GLN A 14 2.95 -1.19 -6.14
C GLN A 14 2.80 0.30 -5.84
N VAL A 15 3.03 1.16 -6.85
CA VAL A 15 2.86 2.61 -6.73
C VAL A 15 1.68 3.03 -7.59
N VAL A 16 0.70 3.68 -6.97
CA VAL A 16 -0.54 4.11 -7.64
C VAL A 16 -0.85 5.57 -7.34
N PRO A 17 -1.30 6.36 -8.34
CA PRO A 17 -1.71 7.74 -8.11
C PRO A 17 -3.05 7.80 -7.37
N LEU A 18 -3.22 8.82 -6.53
CA LEU A 18 -4.52 9.10 -5.93
C LEU A 18 -5.50 9.65 -6.97
N ARG A 19 -6.73 9.13 -6.97
CA ARG A 19 -7.86 9.69 -7.74
C ARG A 19 -8.98 10.04 -6.76
N GLY A 20 -9.32 11.32 -6.67
CA GLY A 20 -10.34 11.80 -5.73
C GLY A 20 -9.98 11.56 -4.26
N GLY A 21 -8.69 11.56 -3.91
CA GLY A 21 -8.21 11.31 -2.55
C GLY A 21 -8.14 9.83 -2.14
N ALA A 22 -8.40 8.90 -3.06
CA ALA A 22 -8.32 7.47 -2.81
C ALA A 22 -7.49 6.74 -3.87
N ALA A 23 -6.96 5.57 -3.50
CA ALA A 23 -6.38 4.62 -4.42
C ALA A 23 -6.84 3.20 -4.04
N VAL A 24 -7.01 2.35 -5.05
CA VAL A 24 -7.36 0.94 -4.88
C VAL A 24 -6.21 0.11 -5.43
N VAL A 25 -5.75 -0.86 -4.65
CA VAL A 25 -4.64 -1.75 -4.99
C VAL A 25 -5.07 -3.19 -4.74
N GLU A 26 -4.85 -4.05 -5.73
CA GLU A 26 -5.06 -5.49 -5.59
C GLU A 26 -3.81 -6.13 -4.97
N LEU A 27 -4.01 -6.93 -3.92
CA LEU A 27 -2.94 -7.60 -3.19
C LEU A 27 -2.99 -9.10 -3.53
N PRO A 28 -2.22 -9.57 -4.53
CA PRO A 28 -2.20 -10.98 -4.88
C PRO A 28 -1.60 -11.79 -3.73
N THR A 29 -2.26 -12.89 -3.38
CA THR A 29 -1.79 -13.84 -2.35
C THR A 29 -1.24 -15.14 -2.95
N ASP A 30 -1.33 -15.29 -4.27
CA ASP A 30 -0.87 -16.48 -4.97
C ASP A 30 0.63 -16.70 -4.77
N GLY A 31 1.01 -17.92 -4.41
CA GLY A 31 2.40 -18.29 -4.14
C GLY A 31 2.96 -17.77 -2.81
N LEU A 32 2.19 -17.02 -2.02
CA LEU A 32 2.61 -16.67 -0.65
C LEU A 32 2.42 -17.87 0.29
N PRO A 33 3.39 -18.13 1.19
CA PRO A 33 3.21 -19.13 2.22
C PRO A 33 2.09 -18.71 3.17
N ALA A 34 1.40 -19.71 3.73
CA ALA A 34 0.43 -19.48 4.81
C ALA A 34 1.10 -18.75 5.98
N GLY A 35 0.43 -17.73 6.51
CA GLY A 35 1.03 -16.85 7.50
C GLY A 35 0.40 -15.46 7.54
N VAL A 36 0.93 -14.62 8.42
CA VAL A 36 0.53 -13.22 8.55
C VAL A 36 1.51 -12.36 7.76
N HIS A 37 0.98 -11.56 6.85
CA HIS A 37 1.75 -10.68 5.97
C HIS A 37 1.35 -9.22 6.25
N PRO A 38 2.27 -8.34 6.67
CA PRO A 38 1.97 -6.94 6.90
C PRO A 38 1.74 -6.19 5.58
N VAL A 39 0.79 -5.27 5.59
CA VAL A 39 0.54 -4.33 4.48
C VAL A 39 1.11 -2.98 4.88
N HIS A 40 2.21 -2.59 4.23
CA HIS A 40 2.81 -1.28 4.40
C HIS A 40 2.24 -0.32 3.36
N VAL A 41 1.84 0.87 3.78
CA VAL A 41 1.34 1.91 2.89
C VAL A 41 2.11 3.19 3.16
N ALA A 42 2.58 3.83 2.09
CA ALA A 42 3.30 5.09 2.13
C ALA A 42 2.66 6.07 1.15
N TYR A 43 2.25 7.22 1.65
CA TYR A 43 1.79 8.34 0.85
C TYR A 43 2.95 9.30 0.61
N SER A 44 3.16 9.71 -0.64
CA SER A 44 4.29 10.55 -1.06
C SER A 44 4.22 12.00 -0.57
N GLY A 45 3.08 12.43 -0.03
CA GLY A 45 2.80 13.84 0.17
C GLY A 45 2.30 14.52 -1.11
N ASP A 46 1.79 15.73 -0.94
CA ASP A 46 1.46 16.66 -2.02
C ASP A 46 1.78 18.11 -1.60
N ARG A 47 1.23 19.10 -2.30
CA ARG A 47 1.47 20.51 -2.00
C ARG A 47 0.87 20.96 -0.66
N VAL A 48 -0.12 20.24 -0.14
CA VAL A 48 -0.91 20.58 1.05
C VAL A 48 -0.57 19.67 2.22
N HIS A 49 -0.29 18.40 1.96
CA HIS A 49 -0.08 17.37 2.97
C HIS A 49 1.34 16.81 2.91
N ALA A 50 1.96 16.65 4.08
CA ALA A 50 3.27 16.01 4.19
C ALA A 50 3.19 14.50 3.87
N PRO A 51 4.31 13.88 3.42
CA PRO A 51 4.40 12.43 3.28
C PRO A 51 4.17 11.72 4.61
N THR A 52 3.66 10.49 4.55
CA THR A 52 3.48 9.63 5.72
C THR A 52 3.56 8.15 5.31
N ALA A 53 4.01 7.29 6.22
CA ALA A 53 4.07 5.85 5.99
C ALA A 53 3.73 5.09 7.29
N ALA A 54 2.95 4.01 7.17
CA ALA A 54 2.62 3.15 8.29
C ALA A 54 2.27 1.71 7.83
N VAL A 55 2.24 0.80 8.79
CA VAL A 55 1.56 -0.49 8.63
C VAL A 55 0.10 -0.25 8.93
N HIS A 56 -0.76 -0.44 7.93
CA HIS A 56 -2.19 -0.18 8.08
C HIS A 56 -3.02 -1.43 8.32
N GLN A 57 -2.55 -2.58 7.84
CA GLN A 57 -3.27 -3.85 7.96
C GLN A 57 -2.30 -5.03 8.08
N GLN A 58 -2.81 -6.14 8.59
CA GLN A 58 -2.16 -7.46 8.51
C GLN A 58 -3.11 -8.41 7.80
N LEU A 59 -2.66 -9.01 6.69
CA LEU A 59 -3.44 -9.99 5.95
C LEU A 59 -2.98 -11.41 6.31
N ARG A 60 -3.93 -12.27 6.69
CA ARG A 60 -3.66 -13.68 6.95
C ARG A 60 -3.94 -14.51 5.71
N VAL A 61 -2.89 -15.11 5.16
CA VAL A 61 -2.97 -16.12 4.10
C VAL A 61 -3.14 -17.49 4.75
N ARG A 62 -4.06 -18.30 4.23
CA ARG A 62 -4.44 -19.62 4.77
C ARG A 62 -4.40 -20.69 3.71
#